data_AF-A0A838PSE2-F1
#
_entry.id   AF-A0A838PSE2-F1
#
_cell.length_a   1.000
_cell.length_b   1.000
_cell.length_c   1.000
_cell.angle_alpha   90.00
_cell.angle_beta   90.00
_cell.angle_gamma   90.00
#
_symmetry.space_group_name_H-M   'P 1'
#
loop_
_entity.id
_entity.type
_entity.pdbx_description
1 polymer ?
#
loop_
_entity_poly.entity_id
_entity_poly.type
_entity_poly.pdbx_seq_one_letter_code
_entity_poly.pdbx_strand_id
1 'polypeptide(L)'
;TEIGDYVVTYREPTARFLDDRSGTGAPITFGAVLDVRNLNGDERFTLNPSRNYYAASEGGGPMGTFGRFFQGESTTEVDVRWGVRRDVWMAVQPDLRALIGPIKEANRRFAGLPGEAQALVLAAIVERYRRDTPSATFRTLVSPMIAWIWIGGGVVLLGALLALWPTAGARERRVTSLYAARLGRELSRA
;
A
#
# COMPACT_ATOMS: atom_id res chain seq x y z
N THR A 1 -5.10 -7.99 -17.34
CA THR A 1 -6.55 -7.75 -17.18
C THR A 1 -6.82 -6.27 -17.10
N GLU A 2 -7.87 -5.78 -17.74
CA GLU A 2 -8.29 -4.37 -17.66
C GLU A 2 -9.22 -4.15 -16.46
N ILE A 3 -9.01 -3.07 -15.72
CA ILE A 3 -9.75 -2.68 -14.52
C ILE A 3 -9.92 -1.15 -14.54
N GLY A 4 -11.10 -0.67 -14.92
CA GLY A 4 -11.33 0.76 -15.15
C GLY A 4 -10.40 1.27 -16.25
N ASP A 5 -9.59 2.29 -15.94
CA ASP A 5 -8.66 2.89 -16.90
C ASP A 5 -7.23 2.31 -16.81
N TYR A 6 -7.07 1.16 -16.17
CA TYR A 6 -5.78 0.50 -15.96
C TYR A 6 -5.76 -0.92 -16.54
N VAL A 7 -4.63 -1.29 -17.11
CA VAL A 7 -4.23 -2.67 -17.40
C VAL A 7 -3.34 -3.16 -16.26
N VAL A 8 -3.78 -4.20 -15.57
CA VAL A 8 -3.02 -4.89 -14.52
C VAL A 8 -2.48 -6.20 -15.06
N THR A 9 -1.17 -6.39 -14.95
CA THR A 9 -0.46 -7.60 -15.39
C THR A 9 0.18 -8.28 -14.18
N TYR A 10 -0.23 -9.52 -13.91
CA TYR A 10 0.44 -10.36 -12.92
C TYR A 10 1.80 -10.82 -13.46
N ARG A 11 2.89 -10.46 -12.76
CA ARG A 11 4.26 -10.75 -13.18
C ARG A 11 4.76 -12.04 -12.58
N GLU A 12 4.74 -12.13 -11.24
CA GLU A 12 5.27 -13.26 -10.50
C GLU A 12 4.69 -13.32 -9.08
N PRO A 13 4.58 -14.52 -8.47
CA PRO A 13 4.31 -14.63 -7.04
C PRO A 13 5.54 -14.23 -6.23
N THR A 14 5.31 -13.76 -5.02
CA THR A 14 6.36 -13.58 -4.01
C THR A 14 6.09 -14.48 -2.83
N ALA A 15 7.14 -15.01 -2.23
CA ALA A 15 7.06 -15.78 -1.01
C ALA A 15 8.21 -15.35 -0.09
N ARG A 16 7.92 -15.11 1.19
CA ARG A 16 8.91 -14.76 2.21
C ARG A 16 8.72 -15.63 3.44
N PHE A 17 9.83 -15.90 4.11
CA PHE A 17 9.89 -16.70 5.33
C PHE A 17 10.65 -15.92 6.40
N LEU A 18 10.00 -15.65 7.54
CA LEU A 18 10.54 -14.86 8.66
C LEU A 18 11.04 -13.44 8.27
N ASP A 19 10.55 -12.88 7.18
CA ASP A 19 10.95 -11.58 6.61
C ASP A 19 9.73 -10.87 6.02
N ASP A 20 8.70 -10.66 6.83
CA ASP A 20 7.50 -9.95 6.37
C ASP A 20 7.79 -8.45 6.19
N ARG A 21 7.26 -7.85 5.11
CA ARG A 21 7.52 -6.43 4.79
C ARG A 21 6.96 -5.47 5.84
N SER A 22 5.91 -5.88 6.53
CA SER A 22 5.14 -5.08 7.49
C SER A 22 5.73 -5.08 8.90
N GLY A 23 6.73 -5.93 9.18
CA GLY A 23 7.31 -6.10 10.51
C GLY A 23 6.33 -6.66 11.55
N THR A 24 5.32 -7.44 11.13
CA THR A 24 4.32 -8.02 12.03
C THR A 24 4.82 -9.27 12.75
N GLY A 25 5.96 -9.84 12.31
CA GLY A 25 6.48 -11.10 12.81
C GLY A 25 5.80 -12.32 12.15
N ALA A 26 5.20 -12.14 10.97
CA ALA A 26 4.57 -13.24 10.26
C ALA A 26 5.63 -14.26 9.79
N PRO A 27 5.47 -15.55 10.13
CA PRO A 27 6.44 -16.56 9.72
C PRO A 27 6.44 -16.80 8.21
N ILE A 28 5.29 -16.64 7.55
CA ILE A 28 5.14 -16.84 6.11
C ILE A 28 4.34 -15.68 5.51
N THR A 29 4.84 -15.15 4.41
CA THR A 29 4.14 -14.13 3.61
C THR A 29 4.08 -14.58 2.16
N PHE A 30 2.89 -14.58 1.58
CA PHE A 30 2.68 -14.80 0.15
C PHE A 30 2.14 -13.54 -0.50
N GLY A 31 2.60 -13.23 -1.70
CA GLY A 31 2.19 -12.02 -2.41
C GLY A 31 2.37 -12.14 -3.90
N ALA A 32 2.30 -11.01 -4.57
CA ALA A 32 2.46 -10.92 -6.01
C ALA A 32 3.13 -9.61 -6.40
N VAL A 33 3.88 -9.63 -7.50
CA VAL A 33 4.32 -8.43 -8.19
C VAL A 33 3.37 -8.17 -9.36
N LEU A 34 2.78 -6.98 -9.37
CA LEU A 34 1.77 -6.57 -10.33
C LEU A 34 2.24 -5.30 -11.04
N ASP A 35 2.24 -5.36 -12.36
CA ASP A 35 2.59 -4.23 -13.21
C ASP A 35 1.29 -3.55 -13.67
N VAL A 36 1.10 -2.30 -13.28
CA VAL A 36 -0.11 -1.53 -13.56
C VAL A 36 0.24 -0.42 -14.53
N ARG A 37 -0.52 -0.32 -15.62
CA ARG A 37 -0.35 0.71 -16.65
C ARG A 37 -1.68 1.34 -16.97
N ASN A 38 -1.75 2.65 -17.13
CA ASN A 38 -2.96 3.30 -17.64
C ASN A 38 -3.22 2.89 -19.11
N LEU A 39 -4.46 2.88 -19.57
CA LEU A 39 -4.82 2.62 -20.97
C LEU A 39 -4.11 3.58 -21.95
N ASN A 40 -3.83 4.82 -21.53
CA ASN A 40 -3.13 5.83 -22.32
C ASN A 40 -1.61 5.58 -22.39
N GLY A 41 -1.07 4.71 -21.52
CA GLY A 41 0.34 4.33 -21.50
C GLY A 41 1.32 5.34 -20.88
N ASP A 42 0.82 6.46 -20.37
CA ASP A 42 1.58 7.55 -19.75
C ASP A 42 2.02 7.24 -18.31
N GLU A 43 1.18 6.53 -17.55
CA GLU A 43 1.46 6.12 -16.18
C GLU A 43 1.73 4.62 -16.08
N ARG A 44 2.83 4.26 -15.40
CA ARG A 44 3.16 2.88 -15.05
C ARG A 44 3.73 2.82 -13.63
N PHE A 45 3.24 1.87 -12.85
CA PHE A 45 3.70 1.62 -11.48
C PHE A 45 3.54 0.16 -11.11
N THR A 46 4.29 -0.27 -10.10
CA THR A 46 4.23 -1.63 -9.57
C THR A 46 3.45 -1.66 -8.26
N LEU A 47 2.55 -2.64 -8.12
CA LEU A 47 1.91 -2.99 -6.85
C LEU A 47 2.42 -4.34 -6.37
N ASN A 48 2.63 -4.46 -5.06
CA ASN A 48 3.19 -5.62 -4.40
C ASN A 48 2.31 -6.07 -3.23
N PRO A 49 1.02 -6.36 -3.44
CA PRO A 49 0.14 -6.81 -2.36
C PRO A 49 0.65 -8.12 -1.78
N SER A 50 0.40 -8.32 -0.49
CA SER A 50 0.80 -9.54 0.19
C SER A 50 -0.25 -9.98 1.20
N ARG A 51 -0.06 -11.19 1.71
CA ARG A 51 -0.87 -11.80 2.74
C ARG A 51 0.04 -12.57 3.69
N ASN A 52 -0.03 -12.17 4.95
CA ASN A 52 0.69 -12.78 6.06
C ASN A 52 -0.10 -13.97 6.62
N TYR A 53 0.61 -15.03 6.98
CA TYR A 53 0.05 -16.26 7.53
C TYR A 53 0.73 -16.62 8.85
N TYR A 54 -0.08 -16.99 9.84
CA TYR A 54 0.33 -17.37 11.18
C TYR A 54 0.00 -18.83 11.46
N ALA A 55 0.74 -19.44 12.39
CA ALA A 55 0.46 -20.80 12.81
C ALA A 55 -0.86 -20.87 13.56
N ALA A 56 -1.69 -21.87 13.26
CA ALA A 56 -2.79 -22.24 14.12
C ALA A 56 -2.29 -22.61 15.54
N SER A 57 -3.02 -22.15 16.55
CA SER A 57 -2.72 -22.39 17.97
C SER A 57 -2.87 -23.86 18.38
N GLU A 58 -3.79 -24.59 17.75
CA GLU A 58 -3.95 -26.04 17.92
C GLU A 58 -3.17 -26.79 16.84
N GLY A 59 -2.49 -27.88 17.22
CA GLY A 59 -1.43 -28.59 16.48
C GLY A 59 -1.74 -29.04 15.04
N GLY A 60 -1.83 -28.09 14.11
CA GLY A 60 -1.90 -28.31 12.65
C GLY A 60 -3.20 -28.87 12.09
N GLY A 61 -4.16 -29.23 12.94
CA GLY A 61 -5.42 -29.82 12.53
C GLY A 61 -5.24 -30.97 11.52
N PRO A 62 -6.14 -31.15 10.55
CA PRO A 62 -6.02 -32.21 9.54
C PRO A 62 -4.84 -32.03 8.58
N MET A 63 -4.11 -30.91 8.65
CA MET A 63 -3.01 -30.58 7.75
C MET A 63 -1.62 -30.75 8.41
N GLY A 64 -1.56 -31.18 9.66
CA GLY A 64 -0.34 -31.60 10.36
C GLY A 64 0.66 -30.48 10.67
N THR A 65 1.84 -30.86 11.17
CA THR A 65 2.91 -29.97 11.66
C THR A 65 3.22 -28.81 10.72
N PHE A 66 3.38 -29.07 9.42
CA PHE A 66 3.70 -28.03 8.44
C PHE A 66 2.46 -27.26 7.98
N GLY A 67 1.31 -27.92 7.85
CA GLY A 67 0.09 -27.31 7.34
C GLY A 67 -0.52 -26.25 8.27
N ARG A 68 -0.16 -26.29 9.57
CA ARG A 68 -0.59 -25.31 10.58
C ARG A 68 -0.31 -23.85 10.19
N PHE A 69 0.75 -23.61 9.42
CA PHE A 69 1.15 -22.27 8.99
C PHE A 69 0.40 -21.77 7.75
N PHE A 70 -0.37 -22.63 7.08
CA PHE A 70 -1.10 -22.29 5.85
C PHE A 70 -2.61 -22.22 6.07
N GLN A 71 -3.11 -22.80 7.17
CA GLN A 71 -4.52 -22.80 7.56
C GLN A 71 -4.84 -21.96 8.79
N GLY A 72 -3.82 -21.38 9.44
CA GLY A 72 -4.03 -20.51 10.58
C GLY A 72 -4.60 -19.15 10.19
N GLU A 73 -4.49 -18.20 11.12
CA GLU A 73 -4.92 -16.83 10.87
C GLU A 73 -4.10 -16.20 9.74
N SER A 74 -4.76 -15.32 8.99
CA SER A 74 -4.10 -14.59 7.91
C SER A 74 -4.60 -13.16 7.85
N THR A 75 -3.65 -12.25 7.64
CA THR A 75 -3.92 -10.82 7.43
C THR A 75 -3.53 -10.47 6.01
N THR A 76 -4.27 -9.57 5.38
CA THR A 76 -4.01 -9.13 4.01
C THR A 76 -3.46 -7.72 4.02
N GLU A 77 -2.25 -7.57 3.49
CA GLU A 77 -1.55 -6.31 3.33
C GLU A 77 -1.84 -5.76 1.94
N VAL A 78 -2.67 -4.72 1.93
CA VAL A 78 -3.09 -4.01 0.72
C VAL A 78 -1.95 -3.12 0.26
N ASP A 79 -1.61 -3.17 -1.03
CA ASP A 79 -0.72 -2.17 -1.61
C ASP A 79 -1.53 -1.08 -2.29
N VAL A 80 -1.05 0.16 -2.17
CA VAL A 80 -1.79 1.37 -2.55
C VAL A 80 -0.90 2.30 -3.34
N ARG A 81 -1.38 2.70 -4.51
CA ARG A 81 -0.82 3.83 -5.24
C ARG A 81 -1.74 5.02 -5.10
N TRP A 82 -1.23 6.05 -4.42
CA TRP A 82 -1.87 7.35 -4.30
C TRP A 82 -1.59 8.20 -5.53
N GLY A 83 -2.62 8.85 -6.07
CA GLY A 83 -2.53 9.75 -7.20
C GLY A 83 -3.39 11.00 -7.02
N VAL A 84 -3.02 12.10 -7.68
CA VAL A 84 -3.78 13.37 -7.61
C VAL A 84 -5.21 13.20 -8.14
N ARG A 85 -5.41 12.29 -9.10
CA ARG A 85 -6.72 12.04 -9.73
C ARG A 85 -7.40 10.76 -9.26
N ARG A 86 -6.65 9.69 -8.95
CA ARG A 86 -7.21 8.39 -8.56
C ARG A 86 -6.22 7.61 -7.72
N ASP A 87 -6.78 6.77 -6.85
CA ASP A 87 -6.01 5.81 -6.08
C ASP A 87 -6.37 4.39 -6.46
N VAL A 88 -5.34 3.55 -6.56
CA VAL A 88 -5.48 2.12 -6.84
C VAL A 88 -5.07 1.35 -5.59
N TRP A 89 -6.03 0.60 -5.06
CA TRP A 89 -5.87 -0.26 -3.91
C TRP A 89 -5.97 -1.70 -4.36
N MET A 90 -5.04 -2.53 -3.92
CA MET A 90 -5.03 -3.93 -4.35
C MET A 90 -4.69 -4.87 -3.21
N ALA A 91 -5.49 -5.92 -3.11
CA ALA A 91 -5.32 -7.02 -2.17
C ALA A 91 -5.17 -8.33 -2.95
N VAL A 92 -4.35 -9.24 -2.43
CA VAL A 92 -4.10 -10.55 -3.05
C VAL A 92 -4.60 -11.68 -2.15
N GLN A 93 -5.17 -12.70 -2.77
CA GLN A 93 -5.48 -13.98 -2.16
C GLN A 93 -4.73 -15.09 -2.93
N PRO A 94 -3.56 -15.50 -2.41
CA PRO A 94 -2.74 -16.59 -2.94
C PRO A 94 -3.52 -17.91 -3.04
N ASP A 95 -3.40 -18.66 -4.14
CA ASP A 95 -3.92 -20.03 -4.22
C ASP A 95 -2.92 -21.03 -3.63
N LEU A 96 -3.22 -21.52 -2.42
CA LEU A 96 -2.37 -22.47 -1.70
C LEU A 96 -2.65 -23.94 -2.05
N ARG A 97 -3.57 -24.24 -2.98
CA ARG A 97 -3.92 -25.62 -3.35
C ARG A 97 -2.72 -26.40 -3.88
N ALA A 98 -1.82 -25.72 -4.60
CA ALA A 98 -0.57 -26.30 -5.08
C ALA A 98 0.33 -26.82 -3.95
N LEU A 99 0.21 -26.28 -2.73
CA LEU A 99 1.01 -26.67 -1.57
C LEU A 99 0.44 -27.85 -0.79
N ILE A 100 -0.81 -28.26 -1.04
CA ILE A 100 -1.45 -29.36 -0.30
C ILE A 100 -0.65 -30.66 -0.43
N GLY A 101 -0.24 -31.02 -1.65
CA GLY A 101 0.59 -32.21 -1.90
C GLY A 101 1.95 -32.15 -1.21
N PRO A 102 2.76 -31.10 -1.44
CA PRO A 102 4.05 -30.88 -0.77
C PRO A 102 3.97 -30.91 0.76
N ILE A 103 2.94 -30.28 1.35
CA ILE A 103 2.72 -30.26 2.80
C ILE A 103 2.44 -31.68 3.32
N LYS A 104 1.58 -32.45 2.64
CA LYS A 104 1.30 -33.85 3.02
C LYS A 104 2.56 -34.71 2.98
N GLU A 105 3.38 -34.56 1.94
CA GLU A 105 4.66 -35.26 1.83
C GLU A 105 5.62 -34.87 2.96
N ALA A 106 5.73 -33.56 3.24
CA ALA A 106 6.59 -33.06 4.29
C ALA A 106 6.17 -33.59 5.66
N ASN A 107 4.88 -33.61 5.97
CA ASN A 107 4.38 -34.20 7.21
C ASN A 107 4.75 -35.69 7.31
N ARG A 108 4.58 -36.45 6.23
CA ARG A 108 4.89 -37.88 6.22
C ARG A 108 6.37 -38.18 6.48
N ARG A 109 7.28 -37.38 5.92
CA ARG A 109 8.74 -37.65 5.98
C ARG A 109 9.47 -36.92 7.11
N PHE A 110 8.97 -35.75 7.50
CA PHE A 110 9.75 -34.77 8.25
C PHE A 110 9.05 -34.24 9.51
N ALA A 111 7.82 -34.68 9.83
CA ALA A 111 7.10 -34.19 11.01
C ALA A 111 7.81 -34.53 12.34
N GLY A 112 8.60 -35.61 12.38
CA GLY A 112 9.34 -36.03 13.58
C GLY A 112 10.70 -35.34 13.75
N LEU A 113 11.12 -34.47 12.81
CA LEU A 113 12.40 -33.79 12.91
C LEU A 113 12.41 -32.73 14.04
N PRO A 114 13.59 -32.35 14.55
CA PRO A 114 13.74 -31.19 15.43
C PRO A 114 13.20 -29.92 14.77
N GLY A 115 12.74 -28.96 15.59
CA GLY A 115 12.08 -27.74 15.11
C GLY A 115 12.91 -26.91 14.11
N GLU A 116 14.23 -26.87 14.28
CA GLU A 116 15.15 -26.17 13.36
C GLU A 116 15.14 -26.81 11.96
N ALA A 117 15.16 -28.13 11.89
CA ALA A 117 15.07 -28.86 10.61
C ALA A 117 13.66 -28.75 10.01
N GLN A 118 12.61 -28.68 10.83
CA GLN A 118 11.27 -28.37 10.35
C GLN A 118 11.21 -26.95 9.73
N ALA A 119 11.89 -25.97 10.30
CA ALA A 119 11.95 -24.62 9.72
C ALA A 119 12.59 -24.62 8.32
N LEU A 120 13.63 -25.42 8.09
CA LEU A 120 14.24 -25.58 6.76
C LEU A 120 13.27 -26.23 5.76
N VAL A 121 12.54 -27.26 6.18
CA VAL A 121 11.51 -27.90 5.34
C VAL A 121 10.39 -26.92 5.00
N LEU A 122 9.95 -26.12 5.98
CA LEU A 122 8.93 -25.10 5.79
C LEU A 122 9.40 -24.02 4.81
N ALA A 123 10.63 -23.53 4.96
CA ALA A 123 11.25 -22.58 4.02
C ALA A 123 11.31 -23.14 2.60
N ALA A 124 11.61 -24.44 2.44
CA ALA A 124 11.59 -25.09 1.13
C ALA A 124 10.20 -25.18 0.50
N ILE A 125 9.14 -25.40 1.29
CA ILE A 125 7.74 -25.37 0.82
C ILE A 125 7.37 -23.95 0.37
N VAL A 126 7.74 -22.94 1.14
CA VAL A 126 7.50 -21.52 0.81
C VAL A 126 8.22 -21.13 -0.48
N GLU A 127 9.49 -21.50 -0.64
CA GLU A 127 10.27 -21.23 -1.86
C GLU A 127 9.69 -21.97 -3.08
N ARG A 128 9.11 -23.15 -2.89
CA ARG A 128 8.42 -23.86 -3.98
C ARG A 128 7.22 -23.09 -4.52
N TYR A 129 6.42 -22.47 -3.64
CA TYR A 129 5.31 -21.61 -4.07
C TYR A 129 5.76 -20.52 -5.04
N ARG A 130 6.92 -19.90 -4.76
CA ARG A 130 7.51 -18.85 -5.60
C ARG A 130 7.88 -19.35 -7.00
N ARG A 131 8.30 -20.61 -7.13
CA ARG A 131 8.75 -21.20 -8.40
C ARG A 131 7.60 -21.73 -9.25
N ASP A 132 6.59 -22.33 -8.61
CA ASP A 132 5.50 -23.01 -9.31
C ASP A 132 4.44 -22.03 -9.88
N THR A 133 4.62 -20.71 -9.73
CA THR A 133 3.77 -19.62 -10.28
C THR A 133 2.26 -19.90 -10.23
N PRO A 134 1.69 -20.22 -9.05
CA PRO A 134 0.28 -20.54 -8.95
C PRO A 134 -0.58 -19.31 -9.24
N SER A 135 -1.84 -19.56 -9.63
CA SER A 135 -2.85 -18.52 -9.77
C SER A 135 -3.08 -17.81 -8.43
N ALA A 136 -3.47 -16.54 -8.49
CA ALA A 136 -3.88 -15.78 -7.33
C ALA A 136 -5.13 -14.97 -7.67
N THR A 137 -6.00 -14.81 -6.69
CA THR A 137 -7.19 -13.96 -6.81
C THR A 137 -6.85 -12.56 -6.34
N PHE A 138 -7.20 -11.55 -7.12
CA PHE A 138 -6.92 -10.16 -6.78
C PHE A 138 -8.21 -9.41 -6.54
N ARG A 139 -8.26 -8.62 -5.47
CA ARG A 139 -9.33 -7.65 -5.23
C ARG A 139 -8.76 -6.26 -5.45
N THR A 140 -9.34 -5.56 -6.42
CA THR A 140 -8.87 -4.23 -6.83
C THR A 140 -9.97 -3.21 -6.59
N LEU A 141 -9.61 -2.05 -6.05
CA LEU A 141 -10.49 -0.90 -5.89
C LEU A 141 -9.81 0.32 -6.51
N VAL A 142 -10.48 0.95 -7.47
CA VAL A 142 -10.04 2.20 -8.07
C VAL A 142 -10.99 3.30 -7.60
N SER A 143 -10.51 4.21 -6.76
CA SER A 143 -11.34 5.26 -6.17
C SER A 143 -10.94 6.64 -6.69
N PRO A 144 -11.86 7.38 -7.35
CA PRO A 144 -11.62 8.77 -7.78
C PRO A 144 -11.86 9.81 -6.67
N MET A 145 -12.30 9.39 -5.48
CA MET A 145 -12.79 10.32 -4.46
C MET A 145 -11.70 11.22 -3.85
N ILE A 146 -10.44 10.82 -3.87
CA ILE A 146 -9.35 11.60 -3.27
C ILE A 146 -8.98 12.84 -4.11
N ALA A 147 -9.30 12.85 -5.40
CA ALA A 147 -9.18 14.06 -6.23
C ALA A 147 -10.00 15.24 -5.66
N TRP A 148 -11.16 14.97 -5.06
CA TRP A 148 -12.01 16.00 -4.47
C TRP A 148 -11.41 16.65 -3.22
N ILE A 149 -10.56 15.92 -2.46
CA ILE A 149 -9.84 16.49 -1.32
C ILE A 149 -8.85 17.55 -1.82
N TRP A 150 -8.15 17.28 -2.92
CA TRP A 150 -7.24 18.26 -3.53
C TRP A 150 -7.98 19.47 -4.10
N ILE A 151 -9.13 19.25 -4.73
CA ILE A 151 -9.99 20.36 -5.20
C ILE A 151 -10.45 21.22 -4.01
N GLY A 152 -10.99 20.59 -2.95
CA GLY A 152 -11.43 21.29 -1.74
C GLY A 152 -10.28 22.03 -1.04
N GLY A 153 -9.13 21.39 -0.87
CA GLY A 153 -7.92 22.00 -0.31
C GLY A 153 -7.43 23.19 -1.15
N GLY A 154 -7.48 23.08 -2.48
CA GLY A 154 -7.16 24.17 -3.40
C GLY A 154 -8.11 25.36 -3.24
N VAL A 155 -9.42 25.12 -3.13
CA VAL A 155 -10.41 26.17 -2.89
C VAL A 155 -10.17 26.88 -1.56
N VAL A 156 -9.90 26.11 -0.49
CA VAL A 156 -9.60 26.69 0.84
C VAL A 156 -8.31 27.51 0.81
N LEU A 157 -7.25 27.00 0.17
CA LEU A 157 -5.98 27.70 0.04
C LEU A 157 -6.15 29.02 -0.74
N LEU A 158 -6.87 28.98 -1.86
CA LEU A 158 -7.19 30.18 -2.64
C LEU A 158 -8.01 31.18 -1.82
N GLY A 159 -9.03 30.70 -1.10
CA GLY A 159 -9.82 31.54 -0.20
C GLY A 159 -8.99 32.20 0.90
N ALA A 160 -8.05 31.46 1.50
CA ALA A 160 -7.13 31.99 2.50
C ALA A 160 -6.16 33.04 1.91
N LEU A 161 -5.60 32.78 0.73
CA LEU A 161 -4.74 33.73 0.02
C LEU A 161 -5.49 35.02 -0.34
N LEU A 162 -6.76 34.91 -0.77
CA LEU A 162 -7.62 36.06 -1.05
C LEU A 162 -7.99 36.82 0.23
N ALA A 163 -8.24 36.13 1.34
CA ALA A 163 -8.53 36.76 2.63
C ALA A 163 -7.31 37.50 3.23
N LEU A 164 -6.11 36.95 3.02
CA LEU A 164 -4.84 37.56 3.42
C LEU A 164 -4.36 38.63 2.42
N TRP A 165 -5.04 38.79 1.29
CA TRP A 165 -4.71 39.82 0.31
C TRP A 165 -4.85 41.20 0.98
N PRO A 166 -3.83 42.07 0.91
CA PRO A 166 -3.88 43.37 1.57
C PRO A 166 -5.02 44.19 0.97
N THR A 167 -6.11 44.30 1.73
CA THR A 167 -7.26 45.12 1.39
C THR A 167 -6.83 46.59 1.32
N ALA A 168 -7.49 47.36 0.47
CA ALA A 168 -7.16 48.75 0.15
C ALA A 168 -6.94 49.67 1.38
N GLY A 169 -7.51 49.33 2.55
CA GLY A 169 -7.33 50.08 3.80
C GLY A 169 -5.90 50.10 4.35
N ALA A 170 -5.07 49.09 4.07
CA ALA A 170 -3.64 49.11 4.45
C ALA A 170 -2.83 50.09 3.58
N ARG A 171 -3.29 50.34 2.34
CA ARG A 171 -2.68 51.31 1.42
C ARG A 171 -3.09 52.74 1.77
N GLU A 172 -4.35 52.98 2.16
CA GLU A 172 -4.83 54.29 2.61
C GLU A 172 -4.09 54.78 3.86
N ARG A 173 -3.88 53.92 4.87
CA ARG A 173 -3.15 54.31 6.09
C ARG A 173 -1.70 54.75 5.82
N ARG A 174 -1.04 54.18 4.81
CA ARG A 174 0.31 54.62 4.38
C ARG A 174 0.28 55.97 3.66
N VAL A 175 -0.80 56.29 2.94
CA VAL A 175 -0.92 57.58 2.25
C VAL A 175 -1.22 58.69 3.28
N THR A 176 -2.16 58.48 4.20
CA THR A 176 -2.49 59.48 5.23
C THR A 176 -1.30 59.80 6.13
N SER A 177 -0.46 58.82 6.47
CA SER A 177 0.74 59.06 7.27
C SER A 177 1.81 59.86 6.51
N LEU A 178 1.95 59.65 5.21
CA LEU A 178 2.86 60.43 4.35
C LEU A 178 2.36 61.86 4.15
N TYR A 179 1.05 62.07 3.99
CA TYR A 179 0.46 63.41 3.91
C TYR A 179 0.57 64.16 5.23
N ALA A 180 0.32 63.51 6.38
CA ALA A 180 0.51 64.10 7.70
C ALA A 180 1.99 64.47 7.96
N ALA A 181 2.93 63.61 7.57
CA ALA A 181 4.37 63.87 7.69
C ALA A 181 4.86 64.99 6.74
N ARG A 182 4.15 65.25 5.65
CA ARG A 182 4.44 66.38 4.75
C ARG A 182 3.88 67.69 5.30
N LEU A 183 2.62 67.68 5.78
CA LEU A 183 1.99 68.84 6.40
C LEU A 183 2.75 69.30 7.65
N GLY A 184 3.21 68.37 8.50
CA GLY A 184 4.04 68.70 9.67
C GLY A 184 5.38 69.37 9.29
N ARG A 185 5.97 69.04 8.14
CA ARG A 185 7.19 69.68 7.65
C ARG A 185 6.95 71.06 7.02
N GLU A 186 5.77 71.28 6.45
CA GLU A 186 5.40 72.59 5.88
C GLU A 186 5.02 73.58 6.99
N LEU A 187 4.31 73.12 8.03
CA LEU A 187 3.96 73.94 9.19
C LEU A 187 5.15 74.29 10.10
N SER A 188 6.25 73.50 10.08
CA SER A 188 7.46 73.84 10.82
C SER A 188 8.40 74.80 10.07
N ARG A 189 8.08 75.14 8.82
CA ARG A 189 8.88 76.04 7.96
C ARG A 189 8.24 77.43 7.78
N ALA A 190 7.00 77.61 8.23
CA ALA A 190 6.29 78.88 8.31
C ALA A 190 6.48 79.48 9.71
#